data_AF-A0A1Q3CJ56-F1
#
_entry.id   AF-A0A1Q3CJ56-F1
#
_cell.length_a   1.000
_cell.length_b   1.000
_cell.length_c   1.000
_cell.angle_alpha   90.00
_cell.angle_beta   90.00
_cell.angle_gamma   90.00
#
_symmetry.space_group_name_H-M   'P 1'
#
loop_
_entity.id
_entity.type
_entity.pdbx_description
1 polymer ?
#
loop_
_entity_poly.entity_id
_entity_poly.type
_entity_poly.pdbx_seq_one_letter_code
_entity_poly.pdbx_strand_id
1 'polypeptide(L)'
;MVPYPLAISSAFTSIIQCSTGRANSLFQFTSKKPKLNSHSNGVLNLKVSVKVKGKEEEEEEVKVVTAMRSSYNDIVIIDTPKSRLLLLDSTNNVHSILNKQGDKWTHSYWDEFATLPPILPKGPVAIFGLAGGTAAHLMLHLWPSLQLHGWEIDGILIDQAREHLGLSDLEKPTEAGGMLHVHIGDALSPSGYVSRKYAGIVVDLFSDGKVLAQLQQDATWSELNDRLLPNGRFMVNCGGINDNPTDGTWTQNYTINALGKAFPGKLSWKRKPKEQGENYLALTGPLPDLTLWSALVPSHLSEGVKQWKPCEP
;
A
#
# COMPACT_ATOMS: atom_id res chain seq x y z
N MET A 1 18.87 -5.61 -11.84
CA MET A 1 17.72 -6.19 -12.55
C MET A 1 16.81 -6.76 -11.46
N VAL A 2 15.84 -5.98 -10.99
CA VAL A 2 15.17 -6.19 -9.69
C VAL A 2 13.80 -6.88 -9.91
N PRO A 3 13.32 -7.78 -9.03
CA PRO A 3 12.16 -8.62 -9.29
C PRO A 3 10.84 -7.84 -9.24
N TYR A 4 9.94 -8.23 -10.13
CA TYR A 4 8.59 -7.74 -10.36
C TYR A 4 7.65 -7.96 -9.16
N PRO A 5 6.53 -7.22 -9.04
CA PRO A 5 5.50 -7.57 -8.08
C PRO A 5 4.97 -8.97 -8.37
N LEU A 6 5.20 -9.88 -7.42
CA LEU A 6 4.83 -11.28 -7.50
C LEU A 6 3.29 -11.39 -7.49
N ALA A 7 2.68 -11.68 -8.64
CA ALA A 7 1.32 -12.21 -8.66
C ALA A 7 1.39 -13.67 -8.18
N ILE A 8 1.00 -13.92 -6.94
CA ILE A 8 0.91 -15.27 -6.40
C ILE A 8 -0.26 -15.97 -7.11
N SER A 9 0.07 -17.04 -7.85
CA SER A 9 -0.90 -17.88 -8.58
C SER A 9 -2.02 -18.38 -7.67
N SER A 10 -3.21 -18.62 -8.24
CA SER A 10 -4.46 -19.10 -7.61
C SER A 10 -4.36 -20.44 -6.84
N ALA A 11 -3.17 -21.01 -6.72
CA ALA A 11 -2.91 -22.24 -5.98
C ALA A 11 -3.05 -22.07 -4.44
N PHE A 12 -2.99 -20.85 -3.90
CA PHE A 12 -3.10 -20.61 -2.45
C PHE A 12 -4.52 -20.69 -1.88
N THR A 13 -5.55 -20.51 -2.71
CA THR A 13 -6.95 -20.46 -2.27
C THR A 13 -7.42 -21.78 -1.63
N SER A 14 -6.73 -22.90 -1.92
CA SER A 14 -7.13 -24.23 -1.43
C SER A 14 -6.57 -24.62 -0.05
N ILE A 15 -5.57 -23.89 0.48
CA ILE A 15 -4.91 -24.27 1.75
C ILE A 15 -5.66 -23.71 2.95
N ILE A 16 -6.26 -22.53 2.83
CA ILE A 16 -7.01 -21.87 3.91
C ILE A 16 -8.30 -22.66 4.25
N GLN A 17 -8.92 -23.31 3.25
CA GLN A 17 -10.12 -24.13 3.43
C GLN A 17 -9.93 -25.40 4.29
N CYS A 18 -8.69 -25.83 4.56
CA CYS A 18 -8.45 -27.05 5.35
C CYS A 18 -8.55 -26.81 6.87
N SER A 19 -8.61 -25.56 7.33
CA SER A 19 -8.70 -25.22 8.77
C SER A 19 -10.12 -24.88 9.25
N THR A 20 -11.05 -24.58 8.34
CA THR A 20 -12.44 -24.25 8.66
C THR A 20 -13.36 -25.14 7.83
N GLY A 21 -13.89 -26.20 8.43
CA GLY A 21 -14.75 -27.16 7.76
C GLY A 21 -16.02 -26.52 7.19
N ARG A 22 -16.03 -26.25 5.87
CA ARG A 22 -17.21 -26.36 4.99
C ARG A 22 -16.79 -26.27 3.52
N ALA A 23 -17.17 -27.29 2.77
CA ALA A 23 -16.96 -27.43 1.33
C ALA A 23 -18.05 -26.73 0.53
N ASN A 24 -17.69 -26.15 -0.64
CA ASN A 24 -18.41 -26.35 -1.90
C ASN A 24 -17.69 -25.73 -3.10
N SER A 25 -17.28 -26.61 -4.04
CA SER A 25 -16.99 -26.46 -5.48
C SER A 25 -15.99 -25.36 -5.93
N LEU A 26 -15.19 -25.50 -6.98
CA LEU A 26 -15.06 -26.43 -8.11
C LEU A 26 -13.60 -26.22 -8.60
N PHE A 27 -12.81 -27.28 -8.79
CA PHE A 27 -11.61 -27.41 -9.67
C PHE A 27 -10.70 -28.54 -9.13
N GLN A 28 -10.35 -29.50 -9.99
CA GLN A 28 -9.53 -30.67 -9.66
C GLN A 28 -8.05 -30.31 -9.57
N PHE A 29 -7.40 -30.71 -8.46
CA PHE A 29 -5.95 -30.61 -8.25
C PHE A 29 -5.27 -31.97 -8.44
N THR A 30 -4.11 -31.99 -9.12
CA THR A 30 -3.13 -33.07 -9.01
C THR A 30 -2.04 -32.67 -8.01
N SER A 31 -2.29 -32.93 -6.72
CA SER A 31 -1.28 -32.88 -5.67
C SER A 31 -0.74 -34.30 -5.41
N LYS A 32 0.58 -34.50 -5.48
CA LYS A 32 1.20 -35.66 -4.83
C LYS A 32 1.11 -35.43 -3.32
N LYS A 33 0.11 -36.05 -2.67
CA LYS A 33 -0.15 -35.96 -1.23
C LYS A 33 1.11 -36.29 -0.40
N PRO A 34 1.55 -35.41 0.52
CA PRO A 34 2.37 -35.82 1.64
C PRO A 34 1.46 -36.44 2.73
N LYS A 35 1.91 -37.52 3.37
CA LYS A 35 1.23 -38.12 4.54
C LYS A 35 1.40 -37.19 5.75
N LEU A 36 0.29 -36.75 6.33
CA LEU A 36 0.27 -35.98 7.59
C LEU A 36 0.22 -36.96 8.76
N ASN A 37 1.25 -36.97 9.63
CA ASN A 37 1.17 -37.59 10.95
C ASN A 37 0.71 -36.52 11.95
N SER A 38 -0.36 -36.82 12.68
CA SER A 38 -0.92 -35.96 13.72
C SER A 38 0.07 -35.75 14.87
N HIS A 39 0.20 -34.50 15.33
CA HIS A 39 1.00 -33.97 16.46
C HIS A 39 2.33 -33.30 16.09
N SER A 40 2.23 -32.09 15.52
CA SER A 40 3.25 -31.05 15.70
C SER A 40 2.61 -29.67 15.49
N ASN A 41 3.04 -28.66 16.26
CA ASN A 41 2.83 -27.24 15.96
C ASN A 41 3.65 -26.90 14.69
N GLY A 42 3.22 -27.45 13.56
CA GLY A 42 4.00 -27.51 12.34
C GLY A 42 3.93 -26.21 11.56
N VAL A 43 5.06 -25.52 11.46
CA VAL A 43 5.30 -24.53 10.41
C VAL A 43 5.03 -25.19 9.06
N LEU A 44 4.05 -24.68 8.31
CA LEU A 44 3.75 -25.12 6.96
C LEU A 44 4.75 -24.48 5.99
N ASN A 45 5.76 -25.25 5.58
CA ASN A 45 6.63 -24.90 4.48
C ASN A 45 5.94 -25.28 3.17
N LEU A 46 5.71 -24.29 2.32
CA LEU A 46 5.08 -24.46 1.01
C LEU A 46 6.11 -24.13 -0.06
N LYS A 47 6.38 -25.08 -0.94
CA LYS A 47 7.04 -24.78 -2.21
C LYS A 47 6.01 -24.20 -3.15
N VAL A 48 6.18 -22.95 -3.53
CA VAL A 48 5.27 -22.26 -4.44
C VAL A 48 6.06 -21.92 -5.69
N SER A 49 5.62 -22.43 -6.83
CA SER A 49 6.12 -22.01 -8.13
C SER A 49 5.53 -20.64 -8.43
N VAL A 50 6.34 -19.59 -8.42
CA VAL A 50 5.88 -18.25 -8.78
C VAL A 50 6.11 -18.03 -10.27
N LYS A 51 5.03 -17.77 -11.01
CA LYS A 51 5.09 -17.57 -12.45
C LYS A 51 5.14 -16.09 -12.78
N VAL A 52 6.34 -15.58 -13.08
CA VAL A 52 6.52 -14.23 -13.61
C VAL A 52 6.41 -14.29 -15.14
N LYS A 53 5.53 -13.48 -15.72
CA LYS A 53 5.27 -13.47 -17.16
C LYS A 53 6.57 -13.18 -17.94
N GLY A 54 7.07 -14.16 -18.69
CA GLY A 54 8.28 -14.03 -19.52
C GLY A 54 9.59 -14.48 -18.86
N LYS A 55 9.57 -15.07 -17.66
CA LYS A 55 10.73 -15.71 -17.02
C LYS A 55 10.45 -17.18 -16.70
N GLU A 56 11.52 -17.97 -16.59
CA GLU A 56 11.45 -19.35 -16.09
C GLU A 56 10.80 -19.38 -14.70
N GLU A 57 10.06 -20.46 -14.40
CA GLU A 57 9.45 -20.67 -13.08
C GLU A 57 10.57 -20.83 -12.04
N GLU A 58 10.81 -19.78 -11.25
CA GLU A 58 11.66 -19.89 -10.06
C GLU A 58 10.81 -20.50 -8.93
N GLU A 59 11.21 -21.68 -8.46
CA GLU A 59 10.70 -22.21 -7.18
C GLU A 59 11.29 -21.37 -6.05
N GLU A 60 10.46 -20.52 -5.44
CA GLU A 60 10.83 -19.86 -4.18
C GLU A 60 10.24 -20.64 -3.01
N GLU A 61 11.06 -20.83 -1.98
CA GLU A 61 10.59 -21.38 -0.70
C GLU A 61 9.75 -20.30 0.00
N VAL A 62 8.47 -20.59 0.19
CA VAL A 62 7.53 -19.68 0.85
C VAL A 62 7.10 -20.30 2.17
N LYS A 63 7.20 -19.53 3.25
CA LYS A 63 6.74 -19.95 4.57
C LYS A 63 5.61 -19.05 5.04
N VAL A 64 4.49 -19.64 5.44
CA VAL A 64 3.46 -18.88 6.16
C VAL A 64 3.99 -18.59 7.56
N VAL A 65 4.15 -17.31 7.88
CA VAL A 65 4.58 -16.82 9.20
C VAL A 65 3.38 -16.78 10.14
N THR A 66 2.28 -16.21 9.66
CA THR A 66 1.04 -16.07 10.42
C THR A 66 -0.16 -16.06 9.47
N ALA A 67 -1.30 -16.52 9.98
CA ALA A 67 -2.58 -16.48 9.29
C ALA A 67 -3.68 -16.34 10.34
N MET A 68 -4.43 -15.25 10.31
CA MET A 68 -5.50 -14.97 11.27
C MET A 68 -6.57 -14.08 10.66
N ARG A 69 -7.69 -13.93 11.36
CA ARG A 69 -8.82 -13.11 10.92
C ARG A 69 -9.17 -12.09 11.98
N SER A 70 -9.31 -10.84 11.59
CA SER A 70 -9.83 -9.75 12.42
C SER A 70 -11.28 -9.44 12.02
N SER A 71 -11.86 -8.38 12.61
CA SER A 71 -13.14 -7.84 12.15
C SER A 71 -13.07 -7.16 10.78
N TYR A 72 -11.87 -6.83 10.30
CA TYR A 72 -11.64 -6.06 9.08
C TYR A 72 -11.02 -6.90 7.96
N ASN A 73 -10.09 -7.80 8.29
CA ASN A 73 -9.25 -8.49 7.31
C ASN A 73 -9.08 -9.98 7.62
N ASP A 74 -8.93 -10.78 6.57
CA ASP A 74 -8.15 -12.00 6.62
C ASP A 74 -6.67 -11.61 6.45
N ILE A 75 -5.84 -11.85 7.46
CA ILE A 75 -4.44 -11.40 7.54
C ILE A 75 -3.53 -12.60 7.35
N VAL A 76 -2.70 -12.57 6.30
CA VAL A 76 -1.68 -13.60 6.05
C VAL A 76 -0.34 -12.92 5.85
N ILE A 77 0.69 -13.38 6.56
CA ILE A 77 2.06 -12.96 6.33
C ILE A 77 2.87 -14.15 5.85
N ILE A 78 3.53 -13.99 4.72
CA ILE A 78 4.44 -14.99 4.16
C ILE A 78 5.88 -14.46 4.11
N ASP A 79 6.82 -15.37 4.36
CA ASP A 79 8.24 -15.12 4.29
C ASP A 79 8.81 -15.78 3.03
N THR A 80 9.59 -15.01 2.27
CA THR A 80 10.36 -15.48 1.11
C THR A 80 11.85 -15.20 1.37
N PRO A 81 12.79 -15.71 0.55
CA PRO A 81 14.20 -15.38 0.71
C PRO A 81 14.49 -13.88 0.57
N LYS A 82 13.68 -13.14 -0.21
CA LYS A 82 13.91 -11.74 -0.58
C LYS A 82 13.10 -10.76 0.27
N SER A 83 11.94 -11.17 0.77
CA SER A 83 10.99 -10.25 1.41
C SER A 83 10.03 -10.96 2.36
N ARG A 84 9.30 -10.17 3.13
CA ARG A 84 8.10 -10.58 3.82
C ARG A 84 6.91 -9.84 3.22
N LEU A 85 5.87 -10.58 2.89
CA LEU A 85 4.70 -10.07 2.19
C LEU A 85 3.48 -10.20 3.10
N LEU A 86 2.71 -9.12 3.17
CA LEU A 86 1.39 -9.10 3.80
C LEU A 86 0.34 -9.25 2.70
N LEU A 87 -0.53 -10.24 2.88
CA LEU A 87 -1.73 -10.41 2.08
C LEU A 87 -2.92 -10.14 2.99
N LEU A 88 -3.85 -9.32 2.49
CA LEU A 88 -5.09 -9.01 3.18
C LEU A 88 -6.28 -9.44 2.34
N ASP A 89 -7.41 -9.52 3.02
CA ASP A 89 -8.75 -9.74 2.49
C ASP A 89 -8.89 -11.06 1.69
N SER A 90 -10.10 -11.31 1.18
CA SER A 90 -10.39 -12.54 0.45
C SER A 90 -9.69 -12.64 -0.91
N THR A 91 -9.19 -11.51 -1.44
CA THR A 91 -8.46 -11.44 -2.72
C THR A 91 -7.05 -11.99 -2.60
N ASN A 92 -6.47 -12.02 -1.38
CA ASN A 92 -5.06 -12.35 -1.13
C ASN A 92 -4.09 -11.51 -1.97
N ASN A 93 -4.44 -10.26 -2.26
CA ASN A 93 -3.52 -9.33 -2.92
C ASN A 93 -2.40 -8.94 -1.96
N VAL A 94 -1.24 -8.58 -2.50
CA VAL A 94 -0.14 -8.05 -1.69
C VAL A 94 -0.47 -6.62 -1.27
N HIS A 95 -0.62 -6.41 0.03
CA HIS A 95 -0.94 -5.11 0.65
C HIS A 95 0.26 -4.48 1.35
N SER A 96 1.32 -5.24 1.64
CA SER A 96 2.62 -4.69 2.06
C SER A 96 3.77 -5.62 1.73
N ILE A 97 4.93 -5.00 1.53
CA ILE A 97 6.22 -5.64 1.28
C ILE A 97 7.24 -5.06 2.26
N LEU A 98 7.94 -5.95 2.96
CA LEU A 98 9.18 -5.63 3.66
C LEU A 98 10.31 -6.41 2.99
N ASN A 99 11.16 -5.71 2.24
CA ASN A 99 12.35 -6.33 1.64
C ASN A 99 13.41 -6.60 2.70
N LYS A 100 14.11 -7.73 2.54
CA LYS A 100 15.22 -8.14 3.39
C LYS A 100 16.52 -7.45 2.92
N GLN A 101 17.60 -7.63 3.68
CA GLN A 101 18.92 -7.04 3.40
C GLN A 101 18.95 -5.50 3.32
N GLY A 102 17.97 -4.83 3.93
CA GLY A 102 17.96 -3.37 4.05
C GLY A 102 17.44 -2.61 2.83
N ASP A 103 17.09 -3.31 1.74
CA ASP A 103 16.43 -2.66 0.60
C ASP A 103 15.04 -2.14 1.02
N LYS A 104 14.71 -0.91 0.63
CA LYS A 104 13.42 -0.26 0.93
C LYS A 104 12.61 0.04 -0.33
N TRP A 105 13.16 -0.24 -1.51
CA TRP A 105 12.51 0.05 -2.78
C TRP A 105 11.59 -1.10 -3.18
N THR A 106 10.33 -0.78 -3.49
CA THR A 106 9.36 -1.78 -3.93
C THR A 106 9.30 -1.89 -5.45
N HIS A 107 9.76 -0.86 -6.17
CA HIS A 107 9.55 -0.67 -7.60
C HIS A 107 8.07 -0.67 -8.01
N SER A 108 7.19 -0.37 -7.05
CA SER A 108 5.74 -0.27 -7.20
C SER A 108 5.26 1.14 -6.85
N TYR A 109 3.95 1.36 -6.81
CA TYR A 109 3.36 2.67 -6.51
C TYR A 109 3.71 3.19 -5.10
N TRP A 110 3.99 2.31 -4.12
CA TRP A 110 4.38 2.74 -2.78
C TRP A 110 5.59 3.68 -2.79
N ASP A 111 6.51 3.48 -3.75
CA ASP A 111 7.71 4.32 -3.87
C ASP A 111 7.36 5.77 -4.24
N GLU A 112 6.23 5.99 -4.93
CA GLU A 112 5.79 7.32 -5.37
C GLU A 112 5.38 8.18 -4.18
N PHE A 113 4.87 7.60 -3.09
CA PHE A 113 4.53 8.35 -1.89
C PHE A 113 5.74 9.06 -1.25
N ALA A 114 6.94 8.52 -1.45
CA ALA A 114 8.16 9.17 -0.99
C ALA A 114 8.57 10.41 -1.82
N THR A 115 7.88 10.70 -2.93
CA THR A 115 8.06 11.94 -3.69
C THR A 115 7.28 13.12 -3.12
N LEU A 116 6.32 12.87 -2.21
CA LEU A 116 5.46 13.91 -1.66
C LEU A 116 6.22 14.90 -0.75
N PRO A 117 7.08 14.49 0.22
CA PRO A 117 7.61 15.42 1.23
C PRO A 117 8.31 16.68 0.70
N PRO A 118 9.13 16.65 -0.38
CA PRO A 118 9.80 17.85 -0.87
C PRO A 118 8.90 18.96 -1.43
N ILE A 119 7.63 18.66 -1.74
CA ILE A 119 6.66 19.63 -2.29
C ILE A 119 5.62 20.09 -1.26
N LEU A 120 5.83 19.77 0.02
CA LEU A 120 4.96 20.13 1.13
C LEU A 120 5.48 21.35 1.92
N PRO A 121 4.60 22.08 2.64
CA PRO A 121 5.04 22.96 3.70
C PRO A 121 5.73 22.16 4.83
N LYS A 122 6.42 22.85 5.74
CA LYS A 122 6.98 22.19 6.94
C LYS A 122 5.84 21.67 7.83
N GLY A 123 5.91 20.40 8.23
CA GLY A 123 4.97 19.80 9.17
C GLY A 123 4.93 18.28 9.08
N PRO A 124 4.07 17.62 9.88
CA PRO A 124 3.93 16.18 9.88
C PRO A 124 3.20 15.69 8.61
N VAL A 125 3.45 14.45 8.22
CA VAL A 125 2.77 13.79 7.09
C VAL A 125 1.98 12.60 7.62
N ALA A 126 0.71 12.49 7.21
CA ALA A 126 -0.12 11.33 7.54
C ALA A 126 -0.08 10.28 6.43
N ILE A 127 -0.28 9.02 6.81
CA ILE A 127 -0.55 7.91 5.91
C ILE A 127 -1.86 7.28 6.38
N PHE A 128 -2.92 7.40 5.60
CA PHE A 128 -4.21 6.75 5.85
C PHE A 128 -4.23 5.42 5.12
N GLY A 129 -4.28 4.32 5.88
CA GLY A 129 -4.01 2.98 5.37
C GLY A 129 -2.53 2.66 5.52
N LEU A 130 -2.13 2.28 6.74
CA LEU A 130 -0.73 1.99 7.04
C LEU A 130 -0.35 0.56 6.65
N ALA A 131 -1.26 -0.40 6.80
CA ALA A 131 -1.02 -1.82 6.61
C ALA A 131 0.28 -2.28 7.32
N GLY A 132 1.22 -2.88 6.58
CA GLY A 132 2.53 -3.29 7.08
C GLY A 132 3.59 -2.18 7.14
N GLY A 133 3.26 -0.96 6.73
CA GLY A 133 4.16 0.20 6.80
C GLY A 133 5.15 0.34 5.63
N THR A 134 4.90 -0.31 4.49
CA THR A 134 5.81 -0.30 3.33
C THR A 134 6.20 1.12 2.87
N ALA A 135 5.21 2.01 2.70
CA ALA A 135 5.48 3.39 2.34
C ALA A 135 6.27 4.13 3.45
N ALA A 136 5.92 3.90 4.71
CA ALA A 136 6.58 4.55 5.85
C ALA A 136 8.07 4.18 5.96
N HIS A 137 8.41 2.91 5.70
CA HIS A 137 9.80 2.44 5.66
C HIS A 137 10.65 3.25 4.68
N LEU A 138 10.19 3.43 3.44
CA LEU A 138 10.93 4.20 2.44
C LEU A 138 10.93 5.70 2.75
N MET A 139 9.79 6.24 3.21
CA MET A 139 9.68 7.66 3.54
C MET A 139 10.63 8.07 4.66
N LEU A 140 10.75 7.29 5.75
CA LEU A 140 11.70 7.58 6.83
C LEU A 140 13.15 7.29 6.43
N HIS A 141 13.39 6.35 5.51
CA HIS A 141 14.73 6.13 4.97
C HIS A 141 15.24 7.34 4.17
N LEU A 142 14.39 7.92 3.31
CA LEU A 142 14.77 9.06 2.46
C LEU A 142 14.67 10.41 3.17
N TRP A 143 13.72 10.53 4.10
CA TRP A 143 13.42 11.75 4.83
C TRP A 143 13.49 11.49 6.33
N PRO A 144 14.70 11.27 6.90
CA PRO A 144 14.83 10.79 8.26
C PRO A 144 14.31 11.79 9.31
N SER A 145 14.13 13.07 9.00
CA SER A 145 13.54 14.05 9.93
C SER A 145 12.00 14.06 9.94
N LEU A 146 11.36 13.26 9.08
CA LEU A 146 9.92 13.30 8.88
C LEU A 146 9.15 12.79 10.10
N GLN A 147 8.15 13.55 10.52
CA GLN A 147 7.17 13.10 11.51
C GLN A 147 6.01 12.44 10.76
N LEU A 148 5.97 11.11 10.78
CA LEU A 148 4.91 10.34 10.14
C LEU A 148 3.80 9.99 11.13
N HIS A 149 2.56 10.07 10.68
CA HIS A 149 1.38 9.61 11.41
C HIS A 149 0.66 8.55 10.58
N GLY A 150 0.87 7.28 10.90
CA GLY A 150 0.23 6.16 10.20
C GLY A 150 -1.08 5.78 10.86
N TRP A 151 -2.16 5.72 10.09
CA TRP A 151 -3.48 5.30 10.54
C TRP A 151 -3.86 3.94 9.97
N GLU A 152 -4.29 3.04 10.84
CA GLU A 152 -4.79 1.72 10.49
C GLU A 152 -6.01 1.39 11.36
N ILE A 153 -7.07 0.91 10.76
CA ILE A 153 -8.31 0.60 11.49
C ILE A 153 -8.18 -0.74 12.24
N ASP A 154 -7.36 -1.65 11.71
CA ASP A 154 -7.19 -3.01 12.20
C ASP A 154 -6.02 -3.12 13.21
N GLY A 155 -6.35 -3.08 14.50
CA GLY A 155 -5.35 -3.20 15.57
C GLY A 155 -4.60 -4.55 15.58
N ILE A 156 -5.26 -5.64 15.17
CA ILE A 156 -4.60 -6.96 15.07
C ILE A 156 -3.55 -6.94 13.96
N LEU A 157 -3.86 -6.28 12.83
CA LEU A 157 -2.89 -6.09 11.76
C LEU A 157 -1.67 -5.28 12.22
N ILE A 158 -1.88 -4.20 12.99
CA ILE A 158 -0.77 -3.41 13.53
C ILE A 158 0.14 -4.26 14.42
N ASP A 159 -0.41 -5.10 15.29
CA ASP A 159 0.40 -5.97 16.14
C ASP A 159 1.24 -6.96 15.31
N GLN A 160 0.66 -7.54 14.26
CA GLN A 160 1.40 -8.41 13.33
C GLN A 160 2.45 -7.64 12.51
N ALA A 161 2.17 -6.39 12.12
CA ALA A 161 3.13 -5.55 11.41
C ALA A 161 4.32 -5.14 12.30
N ARG A 162 4.07 -4.90 13.59
CA ARG A 162 5.11 -4.66 14.60
C ARG A 162 6.00 -5.85 14.82
N GLU A 163 5.41 -7.05 14.91
CA GLU A 163 6.15 -8.28 15.15
C GLU A 163 6.93 -8.76 13.92
N HIS A 164 6.34 -8.59 12.74
CA HIS A 164 6.83 -9.27 11.55
C HIS A 164 7.27 -8.35 10.41
N LEU A 165 6.76 -7.13 10.31
CA LEU A 165 7.00 -6.23 9.17
C LEU A 165 7.85 -5.01 9.53
N GLY A 166 8.55 -5.06 10.68
CA GLY A 166 9.52 -4.05 11.09
C GLY A 166 8.89 -2.71 11.48
N LEU A 167 7.58 -2.67 11.73
CA LEU A 167 6.88 -1.43 12.08
C LEU A 167 7.38 -0.86 13.42
N SER A 168 7.70 -1.74 14.38
CA SER A 168 8.24 -1.36 15.70
C SER A 168 9.55 -0.56 15.62
N ASP A 169 10.34 -0.78 14.57
CA ASP A 169 11.59 -0.04 14.38
C ASP A 169 11.35 1.37 13.86
N LEU A 170 10.26 1.59 13.11
CA LEU A 170 9.87 2.93 12.65
C LEU A 170 9.28 3.80 13.77
N GLU A 171 8.74 3.17 14.82
CA GLU A 171 8.24 3.87 16.02
C GLU A 171 9.39 4.37 16.92
N LYS A 172 10.65 4.08 16.58
CA LYS A 172 11.84 4.64 17.24
C LYS A 172 12.34 5.87 16.47
N PRO A 173 12.89 6.88 17.15
CA PRO A 173 13.49 8.02 16.47
C PRO A 173 14.65 7.61 15.54
N THR A 174 14.67 8.17 14.35
CA THR A 174 15.86 8.14 13.47
C THR A 174 16.95 9.05 14.03
N GLU A 175 18.13 9.01 13.42
CA GLU A 175 19.23 9.94 13.70
C GLU A 175 18.88 11.42 13.50
N ALA A 176 17.92 11.73 12.63
CA ALA A 176 17.46 13.10 12.38
C ALA A 176 16.17 13.44 13.14
N GLY A 177 15.75 12.59 14.08
CA GLY A 177 14.61 12.82 14.98
C GLY A 177 13.24 12.56 14.38
N GLY A 178 13.14 12.09 13.14
CA GLY A 178 11.88 11.60 12.55
C GLY A 178 11.47 10.27 13.16
N MET A 179 10.19 9.94 13.04
CA MET A 179 9.62 8.68 13.53
C MET A 179 8.20 8.48 12.98
N LEU A 180 7.70 7.26 13.10
CA LEU A 180 6.32 6.89 12.86
C LEU A 180 5.52 6.90 14.17
N HIS A 181 4.41 7.64 14.19
CA HIS A 181 3.39 7.57 15.23
C HIS A 181 2.21 6.76 14.69
N VAL A 182 1.95 5.58 15.26
CA VAL A 182 0.84 4.71 14.83
C VAL A 182 -0.44 5.08 15.57
N HIS A 183 -1.54 5.24 14.81
CA HIS A 183 -2.88 5.51 15.30
C HIS A 183 -3.80 4.36 14.87
N ILE A 184 -4.40 3.68 15.85
CA ILE A 184 -5.37 2.62 15.56
C ILE A 184 -6.77 3.23 15.55
N GLY A 185 -7.43 3.23 14.39
CA GLY A 185 -8.77 3.76 14.23
C GLY A 185 -9.12 4.15 12.81
N ASP A 186 -10.39 4.53 12.61
CA ASP A 186 -10.90 4.98 11.32
C ASP A 186 -10.31 6.36 10.96
N ALA A 187 -9.43 6.37 9.96
CA ALA A 187 -8.81 7.58 9.43
C ALA A 187 -9.82 8.60 8.86
N LEU A 188 -11.01 8.16 8.43
CA LEU A 188 -12.05 9.04 7.89
C LEU A 188 -12.98 9.59 8.97
N SER A 189 -12.95 9.02 10.19
CA SER A 189 -13.81 9.44 11.29
C SER A 189 -13.57 10.92 11.66
N PRO A 190 -14.64 11.73 11.85
CA PRO A 190 -14.50 13.11 12.33
C PRO A 190 -13.99 13.19 13.78
N SER A 191 -14.35 12.21 14.62
CA SER A 191 -14.08 12.20 16.06
C SER A 191 -12.69 11.72 16.46
N GLY A 192 -11.96 11.07 15.55
CA GLY A 192 -10.58 10.63 15.79
C GLY A 192 -9.55 11.76 15.77
N TYR A 193 -9.97 12.99 15.43
CA TYR A 193 -9.05 14.07 15.13
C TYR A 193 -8.73 14.96 16.34
N VAL A 194 -7.49 14.85 16.82
CA VAL A 194 -6.91 15.72 17.85
C VAL A 194 -6.30 16.96 17.21
N SER A 195 -7.07 18.00 16.87
CA SER A 195 -6.64 19.38 16.48
C SER A 195 -5.38 19.58 15.59
N ARG A 196 -4.84 18.54 14.94
CA ARG A 196 -3.46 18.49 14.43
C ARG A 196 -3.48 18.43 12.92
N LYS A 197 -3.04 19.52 12.29
CA LYS A 197 -2.99 19.62 10.83
C LYS A 197 -1.74 18.97 10.26
N TYR A 198 -1.86 18.41 9.06
CA TYR A 198 -0.78 17.74 8.33
C TYR A 198 -0.27 18.60 7.18
N ALA A 199 1.04 18.58 6.96
CA ALA A 199 1.64 19.17 5.77
C ALA A 199 1.25 18.37 4.51
N GLY A 200 1.06 17.06 4.63
CA GLY A 200 0.52 16.25 3.56
C GLY A 200 -0.12 14.97 4.09
N ILE A 201 -1.00 14.39 3.29
CA ILE A 201 -1.71 13.16 3.62
C ILE A 201 -1.61 12.21 2.44
N VAL A 202 -0.97 11.06 2.67
CA VAL A 202 -1.05 9.90 1.77
C VAL A 202 -2.33 9.15 2.07
N VAL A 203 -3.10 8.78 1.04
CA VAL A 203 -4.33 8.00 1.19
C VAL A 203 -4.21 6.71 0.38
N ASP A 204 -4.21 5.58 1.08
CA ASP A 204 -4.06 4.22 0.55
C ASP A 204 -5.08 3.29 1.24
N LEU A 205 -6.36 3.69 1.21
CA LEU A 205 -7.45 3.02 1.94
C LEU A 205 -8.26 2.10 1.02
N PHE A 206 -8.26 0.81 1.36
CA PHE A 206 -8.93 -0.23 0.58
C PHE A 206 -9.73 -1.20 1.46
N SER A 207 -10.76 -1.79 0.86
CA SER A 207 -11.49 -2.93 1.41
C SER A 207 -11.85 -3.87 0.26
N ASP A 208 -11.57 -5.17 0.41
CA ASP A 208 -11.78 -6.19 -0.62
C ASP A 208 -11.18 -5.80 -1.99
N GLY A 209 -9.95 -5.26 -1.97
CA GLY A 209 -9.25 -4.78 -3.17
C GLY A 209 -9.88 -3.57 -3.88
N LYS A 210 -10.83 -2.86 -3.26
CA LYS A 210 -11.50 -1.67 -3.82
C LYS A 210 -11.23 -0.44 -2.99
N VAL A 211 -11.16 0.72 -3.64
CA VAL A 211 -11.14 2.00 -2.94
C VAL A 211 -12.45 2.15 -2.14
N LEU A 212 -12.37 2.69 -0.92
CA LEU A 212 -13.56 2.89 -0.09
C LEU A 212 -14.58 3.81 -0.78
N ALA A 213 -15.87 3.45 -0.73
CA ALA A 213 -16.95 4.21 -1.38
C ALA A 213 -17.03 5.68 -0.91
N GLN A 214 -16.64 5.94 0.35
CA GLN A 214 -16.56 7.28 0.92
C GLN A 214 -15.57 8.18 0.14
N LEU A 215 -14.47 7.63 -0.37
CA LEU A 215 -13.47 8.37 -1.15
C LEU A 215 -13.94 8.68 -2.58
N GLN A 216 -15.07 8.12 -3.00
CA GLN A 216 -15.73 8.46 -4.26
C GLN A 216 -16.78 9.58 -4.09
N GLN A 217 -16.87 10.17 -2.90
CA GLN A 217 -17.71 11.33 -2.60
C GLN A 217 -16.83 12.57 -2.42
N ASP A 218 -17.18 13.67 -3.09
CA ASP A 218 -16.49 14.97 -3.01
C ASP A 218 -16.61 15.63 -1.63
N ALA A 219 -17.71 15.40 -0.92
CA ALA A 219 -17.90 15.86 0.46
C ALA A 219 -16.82 15.32 1.41
N THR A 220 -16.46 14.04 1.30
CA THR A 220 -15.39 13.41 2.12
C THR A 220 -14.07 14.16 1.95
N TRP A 221 -13.71 14.50 0.71
CA TRP A 221 -12.48 15.24 0.43
C TRP A 221 -12.50 16.66 0.99
N SER A 222 -13.67 17.30 0.99
CA SER A 222 -13.86 18.62 1.60
C SER A 222 -13.62 18.57 3.11
N GLU A 223 -14.14 17.56 3.81
CA GLU A 223 -13.91 17.35 5.24
C GLU A 223 -12.45 16.99 5.55
N LEU A 224 -11.82 16.14 4.73
CA LEU A 224 -10.42 15.80 4.90
C LEU A 224 -9.50 17.01 4.68
N ASN A 225 -9.87 17.93 3.79
CA ASN A 225 -9.07 19.12 3.51
C ASN A 225 -8.89 20.02 4.75
N ASP A 226 -9.83 20.01 5.71
CA ASP A 226 -9.70 20.74 6.97
C ASP A 226 -8.55 20.23 7.85
N ARG A 227 -8.08 19.00 7.60
CA ARG A 227 -6.95 18.36 8.27
C ARG A 227 -5.61 18.76 7.69
N LEU A 228 -5.57 19.46 6.56
CA LEU A 228 -4.33 19.96 5.97
C LEU A 228 -3.93 21.32 6.56
N LEU A 229 -2.63 21.52 6.67
CA LEU A 229 -2.03 22.85 6.81
C LEU A 229 -2.27 23.67 5.53
N PRO A 230 -2.18 25.01 5.59
CA PRO A 230 -2.16 25.83 4.37
C PRO A 230 -1.09 25.33 3.39
N ASN A 231 -1.46 25.18 2.11
CA ASN A 231 -0.64 24.60 1.04
C ASN A 231 -0.28 23.11 1.22
N GLY A 232 -0.92 22.41 2.17
CA GLY A 232 -0.81 20.97 2.28
C GLY A 232 -1.45 20.25 1.11
N ARG A 233 -1.09 18.98 0.91
CA ARG A 233 -1.49 18.20 -0.27
C ARG A 233 -1.90 16.78 0.09
N PHE A 234 -2.77 16.21 -0.73
CA PHE A 234 -3.08 14.79 -0.75
C PHE A 234 -2.28 14.10 -1.87
N MET A 235 -1.77 12.90 -1.60
CA MET A 235 -1.35 11.95 -2.64
C MET A 235 -2.13 10.65 -2.43
N VAL A 236 -2.85 10.20 -3.45
CA VAL A 236 -3.91 9.19 -3.28
C VAL A 236 -3.67 8.03 -4.24
N ASN A 237 -3.68 6.79 -3.72
CA ASN A 237 -3.81 5.61 -4.55
C ASN A 237 -5.28 5.41 -4.95
N CYS A 238 -5.52 5.40 -6.25
CA CYS A 238 -6.84 5.30 -6.88
C CYS A 238 -7.00 3.99 -7.67
N GLY A 239 -6.08 3.03 -7.53
CA GLY A 239 -6.03 1.79 -8.33
C GLY A 239 -6.80 0.60 -7.72
N GLY A 240 -8.11 0.71 -7.58
CA GLY A 240 -8.98 -0.41 -7.16
C GLY A 240 -9.34 -1.36 -8.30
N ILE A 241 -9.74 -2.60 -7.97
CA ILE A 241 -10.08 -3.66 -8.96
C ILE A 241 -11.17 -3.21 -9.97
N ASN A 242 -12.08 -2.32 -9.56
CA ASN A 242 -13.18 -1.83 -10.39
C ASN A 242 -12.97 -0.40 -10.92
N ASP A 243 -11.85 0.24 -10.58
CA ASP A 243 -11.62 1.66 -10.83
C ASP A 243 -10.66 1.91 -12.00
N ASN A 244 -10.40 0.87 -12.81
CA ASN A 244 -9.50 0.90 -13.96
C ASN A 244 -10.26 1.29 -15.24
N PRO A 245 -10.01 2.48 -15.79
CA PRO A 245 -10.64 2.94 -17.03
C PRO A 245 -10.25 2.08 -18.22
N THR A 246 -11.22 1.87 -19.11
CA THR A 246 -11.07 1.01 -20.29
C THR A 246 -10.12 1.58 -21.34
N ASP A 247 -10.01 2.90 -21.41
CA ASP A 247 -9.09 3.63 -22.31
C ASP A 247 -7.73 3.93 -21.66
N GLY A 248 -7.58 3.59 -20.38
CA GLY A 248 -6.37 3.87 -19.64
C GLY A 248 -6.15 5.32 -19.21
N THR A 249 -7.15 6.18 -19.39
CA THR A 249 -7.15 7.58 -18.94
C THR A 249 -7.67 7.68 -17.50
N TRP A 250 -7.68 8.88 -16.91
CA TRP A 250 -8.22 9.08 -15.56
C TRP A 250 -9.74 9.29 -15.54
N THR A 251 -10.36 9.57 -16.69
CA THR A 251 -11.73 10.12 -16.79
C THR A 251 -12.82 9.21 -16.25
N GLN A 252 -12.61 7.89 -16.27
CA GLN A 252 -13.57 6.91 -15.73
C GLN A 252 -13.25 6.50 -14.28
N ASN A 253 -12.19 7.03 -13.66
CA ASN A 253 -11.83 6.70 -12.28
C ASN A 253 -12.68 7.52 -11.30
N TYR A 254 -13.53 6.85 -10.52
CA TYR A 254 -14.49 7.51 -9.63
C TYR A 254 -13.81 8.36 -8.54
N THR A 255 -12.71 7.87 -7.98
CA THR A 255 -11.95 8.58 -6.93
C THR A 255 -11.30 9.84 -7.47
N ILE A 256 -10.67 9.79 -8.65
CA ILE A 256 -10.08 10.97 -9.29
C ILE A 256 -11.18 11.98 -9.65
N ASN A 257 -12.35 11.52 -10.14
CA ASN A 257 -13.48 12.41 -10.41
C ASN A 257 -14.01 13.10 -9.15
N ALA A 258 -14.12 12.39 -8.03
CA ALA A 258 -14.52 12.97 -6.74
C ALA A 258 -13.51 14.02 -6.25
N LEU A 259 -12.21 13.72 -6.35
CA LEU A 259 -11.13 14.67 -6.07
C LEU A 259 -11.21 15.89 -7.00
N GLY A 260 -11.51 15.70 -8.29
CA GLY A 260 -11.61 16.79 -9.26
C GLY A 260 -12.73 17.77 -8.95
N LYS A 261 -13.85 17.27 -8.41
CA LYS A 261 -14.96 18.10 -7.90
C LYS A 261 -14.57 18.87 -6.63
N ALA A 262 -13.87 18.23 -5.71
CA ALA A 262 -13.42 18.85 -4.45
C ALA A 262 -12.26 19.85 -4.64
N PHE A 263 -11.42 19.64 -5.66
CA PHE A 263 -10.26 20.49 -5.98
C PHE A 263 -10.25 20.96 -7.45
N PRO A 264 -11.22 21.80 -7.89
CA PRO A 264 -11.36 22.19 -9.29
C PRO A 264 -10.09 22.85 -9.83
N GLY A 265 -9.58 22.33 -10.95
CA GLY A 265 -8.36 22.83 -11.62
C GLY A 265 -7.06 22.65 -10.82
N LYS A 266 -7.09 21.90 -9.71
CA LYS A 266 -5.96 21.68 -8.80
C LYS A 266 -5.74 20.19 -8.53
N LEU A 267 -5.83 19.40 -9.58
CA LEU A 267 -5.60 17.96 -9.53
C LEU A 267 -4.65 17.55 -10.65
N SER A 268 -3.69 16.71 -10.29
CA SER A 268 -2.82 16.02 -11.22
C SER A 268 -2.93 14.52 -11.01
N TRP A 269 -2.66 13.75 -12.05
CA TRP A 269 -2.73 12.31 -12.03
C TRP A 269 -1.49 11.68 -12.66
N LYS A 270 -1.29 10.42 -12.34
CA LYS A 270 -0.27 9.56 -12.94
C LYS A 270 -0.80 8.13 -12.95
N ARG A 271 -0.36 7.33 -13.91
CA ARG A 271 -0.61 5.88 -13.95
C ARG A 271 0.70 5.14 -14.01
N LYS A 272 0.84 4.09 -13.20
CA LYS A 272 1.99 3.19 -13.24
C LYS A 272 1.89 2.23 -14.43
N PRO A 273 3.03 1.84 -15.03
CA PRO A 273 3.07 0.78 -16.04
C PRO A 273 2.49 -0.54 -15.51
N LYS A 274 2.14 -1.45 -16.42
CA LYS A 274 1.57 -2.75 -16.08
C LYS A 274 2.47 -3.63 -15.24
N GLU A 275 3.75 -3.52 -15.49
CA GLU A 275 4.80 -4.22 -14.79
C GLU A 275 4.96 -3.70 -13.34
N GLN A 276 4.29 -2.60 -12.99
CA GLN A 276 4.38 -1.90 -11.70
C GLN A 276 3.00 -1.70 -11.05
N GLY A 277 2.01 -2.55 -11.40
CA GLY A 277 0.72 -2.64 -10.73
C GLY A 277 -0.46 -1.91 -11.39
N GLU A 278 -0.23 -1.14 -12.48
CA GLU A 278 -1.28 -0.33 -13.15
C GLU A 278 -2.01 0.67 -12.24
N ASN A 279 -1.46 1.00 -11.07
CA ASN A 279 -2.10 1.91 -10.13
C ASN A 279 -2.27 3.32 -10.71
N TYR A 280 -3.44 3.89 -10.49
CA TYR A 280 -3.71 5.31 -10.68
C TYR A 280 -3.34 6.05 -9.41
N LEU A 281 -2.65 7.18 -9.56
CA LEU A 281 -2.31 8.09 -8.47
C LEU A 281 -2.88 9.46 -8.75
N ALA A 282 -3.32 10.15 -7.71
CA ALA A 282 -3.76 11.53 -7.76
C ALA A 282 -2.95 12.41 -6.78
N LEU A 283 -2.73 13.67 -7.15
CA LEU A 283 -2.02 14.67 -6.37
C LEU A 283 -2.82 15.98 -6.39
N THR A 284 -3.15 16.51 -5.22
CA THR A 284 -3.87 17.79 -5.12
C THR A 284 -2.94 19.00 -5.09
N GLY A 285 -3.53 20.15 -5.41
CA GLY A 285 -2.84 21.44 -5.49
C GLY A 285 -2.33 21.76 -6.91
N PRO A 286 -1.69 22.92 -7.09
CA PRO A 286 -1.04 23.26 -8.36
C PRO A 286 0.04 22.24 -8.71
N LEU A 287 0.13 21.84 -9.98
CA LEU A 287 1.20 20.97 -10.44
C LEU A 287 2.56 21.61 -10.10
N PRO A 288 3.44 20.93 -9.34
CA PRO A 288 4.77 21.46 -9.06
C PRO A 288 5.58 21.62 -10.35
N ASP A 289 6.58 22.50 -10.32
CA ASP A 289 7.60 22.50 -11.37
C ASP A 289 8.28 21.12 -11.40
N LEU A 290 8.08 20.38 -12.49
CA LEU A 290 8.54 18.99 -12.60
C LEU A 290 10.06 18.87 -12.62
N THR A 291 10.77 19.90 -13.08
CA THR A 291 12.24 19.92 -13.10
C THR A 291 12.77 20.11 -11.69
N LEU A 292 12.22 21.09 -10.95
CA LEU A 292 12.59 21.32 -9.56
C LEU A 292 12.20 20.13 -8.67
N TRP A 293 11.00 19.59 -8.82
CA TRP A 293 10.56 18.43 -8.05
C TRP A 293 11.43 17.20 -8.34
N SER A 294 11.76 16.95 -9.62
CA SER A 294 12.70 15.90 -10.02
C SER A 294 14.09 16.06 -9.41
N ALA A 295 14.57 17.29 -9.19
CA ALA A 295 15.88 17.55 -8.58
C ALA A 295 15.87 17.39 -7.05
N LEU A 296 14.70 17.45 -6.42
CA LEU A 296 14.53 17.33 -4.97
C LEU A 296 14.35 15.88 -4.50
N VAL A 297 14.14 14.92 -5.39
CA VAL A 297 13.96 13.50 -5.06
C VAL A 297 15.19 12.67 -5.47
N PRO A 298 15.42 11.50 -4.85
CA PRO A 298 16.48 10.59 -5.29
C PRO A 298 16.38 10.24 -6.78
N SER A 299 17.52 9.93 -7.41
CA SER A 299 17.61 9.63 -8.85
C SER A 299 16.63 8.55 -9.30
N HIS A 300 16.37 7.55 -8.46
CA HIS A 300 15.41 6.47 -8.74
C HIS A 300 13.96 6.95 -8.92
N LEU A 301 13.58 8.09 -8.33
CA LEU A 301 12.24 8.68 -8.44
C LEU A 301 12.17 9.87 -9.41
N SER A 302 13.32 10.43 -9.80
CA SER A 302 13.44 11.66 -10.58
C SER A 302 12.64 11.65 -11.89
N GLU A 303 12.85 10.63 -12.73
CA GLU A 303 12.11 10.48 -14.00
C GLU A 303 10.64 10.15 -13.77
N GLY A 304 10.31 9.45 -12.68
CA GLY A 304 8.94 9.15 -12.30
C GLY A 304 8.14 10.42 -12.03
N VAL A 305 8.73 11.41 -11.36
CA VAL A 305 8.08 12.69 -11.06
C VAL A 305 7.67 13.44 -12.32
N LYS A 306 8.44 13.36 -13.40
CA LYS A 306 8.13 14.06 -14.67
C LYS A 306 6.90 13.51 -15.40
N GLN A 307 6.33 12.41 -14.92
CA GLN A 307 5.17 11.74 -15.53
C GLN A 307 3.83 12.23 -14.98
N TRP A 308 3.83 13.07 -13.93
CA TRP A 308 2.60 13.69 -13.42
C TRP A 308 2.01 14.67 -14.44
N LYS A 309 0.70 14.58 -14.66
CA LYS A 309 -0.03 15.40 -15.63
C LYS A 309 -1.23 16.06 -14.97
N PRO A 310 -1.60 17.29 -15.36
CA PRO A 310 -2.83 17.89 -14.89
C PRO A 310 -4.04 17.07 -15.34
N CYS A 311 -5.09 17.04 -14.52
CA CYS A 311 -6.41 16.59 -14.95
C CYS A 311 -7.07 17.72 -15.74
N GLU A 312 -6.78 17.77 -17.05
CA GLU A 312 -7.43 18.71 -17.98
C GLU A 312 -8.76 18.12 -18.47
N PRO A 313 -9.86 18.91 -18.52
CA PRO A 313 -11.11 18.52 -19.17
C PRO A 313 -10.96 18.24 -20.66
#